data_AF-X0ZJS6-F1
#
_entry.id   AF-X0ZJS6-F1
#
_cell.length_a   1.000
_cell.length_b   1.000
_cell.length_c   1.000
_cell.angle_alpha   90.00
_cell.angle_beta   90.00
_cell.angle_gamma   90.00
#
_symmetry.space_group_name_H-M   'P 1'
#
loop_
_entity.id
_entity.type
_entity.pdbx_description
1 polymer ?
#
loop_
_entity_poly.entity_id
_entity_poly.type
_entity_poly.pdbx_seq_one_letter_code
_entity_poly.pdbx_strand_id
1 'polypeptide(L)'
;EISQRDIEPNSVAVLPFDNLSGDPEQAYFVAGMQDALIAGLSRISALKVTSKTSTMKFKDTVETSPRIAAQLGVAKLIEGSIFRVGDRIRITVQLIDATLDEHIWSETFENEVSDVMLLQSEVAQAIAEQVEVTVSPMEQAQLKSAEGVNPAAYEAFLKGQFHVERFTPQDIKLAQEYYQQAVELAPDYALAYAGLAKLCAFQAQAGLIQPKKARERCLPPIVRALDLDDSLPDAQLAYAVHMTWLLYNWSEANAAFQ
;
A
#
# COMPACT_ATOMS: atom_id res chain seq x y z
N GLU A 1 -8.76 -25.81 -17.77
CA GLU A 1 -8.67 -24.73 -18.76
C GLU A 1 -9.20 -23.45 -18.12
N ILE A 2 -8.34 -22.45 -17.92
CA ILE A 2 -8.81 -21.12 -17.54
C ILE A 2 -9.37 -20.55 -18.84
N SER A 3 -10.69 -20.41 -18.92
CA SER A 3 -11.37 -19.63 -19.96
C SER A 3 -10.62 -18.32 -20.11
N GLN A 4 -10.20 -17.98 -21.33
CA GLN A 4 -9.69 -16.65 -21.68
C GLN A 4 -10.74 -15.63 -21.22
N ARG A 5 -10.61 -15.12 -20.00
CA ARG A 5 -11.13 -13.81 -19.67
C ARG A 5 -10.44 -12.89 -20.66
N ASP A 6 -11.19 -12.05 -21.35
CA ASP A 6 -10.60 -10.93 -22.08
C ASP A 6 -9.72 -10.17 -21.09
N ILE A 7 -8.41 -10.36 -21.19
CA ILE A 7 -7.45 -9.70 -20.33
C ILE A 7 -7.47 -8.25 -20.73
N GLU A 8 -7.87 -7.39 -19.80
CA GLU A 8 -8.06 -5.99 -20.12
C GLU A 8 -6.69 -5.32 -20.32
N PRO A 9 -6.49 -4.52 -21.40
CA PRO A 9 -5.18 -3.93 -21.69
C PRO A 9 -4.62 -3.02 -20.59
N ASN A 10 -5.49 -2.46 -19.75
CA ASN A 10 -5.18 -1.61 -18.59
C ASN A 10 -5.03 -2.39 -17.27
N SER A 11 -4.98 -3.73 -17.34
CA SER A 11 -4.72 -4.58 -16.18
C SER A 11 -3.22 -4.73 -15.93
N VAL A 12 -2.83 -4.44 -14.69
CA VAL A 12 -1.43 -4.40 -14.25
C VAL A 12 -1.23 -5.21 -12.98
N ALA A 13 -0.03 -5.77 -12.81
CA ALA A 13 0.42 -6.34 -11.55
C ALA A 13 1.81 -5.84 -11.20
N VAL A 14 1.97 -5.35 -9.96
CA VAL A 14 3.27 -4.96 -9.41
C VAL A 14 3.90 -6.18 -8.76
N LEU A 15 5.00 -6.66 -9.34
CA LEU A 15 5.78 -7.76 -8.79
C LEU A 15 6.59 -7.30 -7.56
N PRO A 16 7.00 -8.24 -6.68
CA PRO A 16 7.87 -7.91 -5.57
C PRO A 16 9.14 -7.18 -6.02
N PHE A 17 9.39 -5.99 -5.48
CA PHE A 17 10.58 -5.22 -5.86
C PHE A 17 11.85 -5.81 -5.24
N ASP A 18 12.93 -5.77 -6.00
CA ASP A 18 14.25 -6.21 -5.54
C ASP A 18 14.87 -5.20 -4.59
N ASN A 19 15.49 -5.69 -3.51
CA ASN A 19 16.32 -4.88 -2.64
C ASN A 19 17.78 -4.94 -3.10
N LEU A 20 18.22 -3.91 -3.82
CA LEU A 20 19.61 -3.80 -4.29
C LEU A 20 20.53 -3.16 -3.24
N SER A 21 19.99 -2.72 -2.10
CA SER A 21 20.76 -2.08 -1.02
C SER A 21 21.64 -3.08 -0.27
N GLY A 22 21.34 -4.39 -0.35
CA GLY A 22 22.07 -5.45 0.33
C GLY A 22 21.85 -5.52 1.86
N ASP A 23 21.13 -4.57 2.44
CA ASP A 23 20.81 -4.49 3.86
C ASP A 23 19.40 -5.06 4.13
N PRO A 24 19.27 -6.17 4.88
CA PRO A 24 17.98 -6.73 5.29
C PRO A 24 17.14 -5.80 6.15
N GLU A 25 17.75 -4.86 6.87
CA GLU A 25 17.01 -3.87 7.67
C GLU A 25 16.22 -2.90 6.79
N GLN A 26 16.52 -2.81 5.49
CA GLN A 26 15.76 -2.02 4.51
C GLN A 26 14.55 -2.77 3.92
N ALA A 27 14.29 -4.02 4.33
CA ALA A 27 13.17 -4.79 3.79
C ALA A 27 11.80 -4.13 4.02
N TYR A 28 11.62 -3.44 5.16
CA TYR A 28 10.39 -2.67 5.42
C TYR A 28 10.23 -1.53 4.41
N PHE A 29 11.33 -0.90 4.01
CA PHE A 29 11.32 0.23 3.10
C PHE A 29 10.92 -0.22 1.71
N VAL A 30 11.56 -1.28 1.18
CA VAL A 30 11.23 -1.84 -0.13
C VAL A 30 9.77 -2.33 -0.18
N ALA A 31 9.33 -3.07 0.84
CA ALA A 31 7.94 -3.52 0.92
C ALA A 31 6.94 -2.35 1.03
N GLY A 32 7.28 -1.33 1.83
CA GLY A 32 6.44 -0.14 2.01
C GLY A 32 6.31 0.69 0.73
N MET A 33 7.40 0.85 -0.02
CA MET A 33 7.42 1.52 -1.31
C MET A 33 6.57 0.79 -2.36
N GLN A 34 6.68 -0.54 -2.41
CA GLN A 34 5.84 -1.36 -3.29
C GLN A 34 4.36 -1.24 -2.95
N ASP A 35 4.02 -1.26 -1.65
CA ASP A 35 2.64 -1.12 -1.19
C ASP A 35 2.06 0.25 -1.53
N ALA A 36 2.85 1.31 -1.29
CA ALA A 36 2.46 2.66 -1.65
C ALA A 36 2.23 2.80 -3.15
N LEU A 37 3.07 2.17 -3.98
CA LEU A 37 2.89 2.16 -5.42
C LEU A 37 1.60 1.43 -5.84
N ILE A 38 1.36 0.22 -5.31
CA ILE A 38 0.11 -0.52 -5.57
C ILE A 38 -1.10 0.30 -5.16
N ALA A 39 -1.05 0.94 -3.98
CA ALA A 39 -2.13 1.78 -3.48
C ALA A 39 -2.36 3.01 -4.37
N GLY A 40 -1.29 3.68 -4.82
CA GLY A 40 -1.37 4.81 -5.75
C GLY A 40 -1.99 4.42 -7.09
N LEU A 41 -1.51 3.33 -7.71
CA LEU A 41 -2.08 2.82 -8.96
C LEU A 41 -3.54 2.39 -8.79
N SER A 42 -3.92 1.83 -7.63
CA SER A 42 -5.29 1.39 -7.36
C SER A 42 -6.28 2.54 -7.20
N ARG A 43 -5.80 3.77 -6.97
CA ARG A 43 -6.65 4.98 -6.96
C ARG A 43 -7.01 5.46 -8.35
N ILE A 44 -6.28 5.04 -9.38
CA ILE A 44 -6.55 5.40 -10.77
C ILE A 44 -7.65 4.47 -11.27
N SER A 45 -8.87 4.99 -11.38
CA SER A 45 -10.07 4.24 -11.74
C SER A 45 -9.97 3.54 -13.11
N ALA A 46 -9.14 4.08 -14.01
CA ALA A 46 -8.87 3.51 -15.31
C ALA A 46 -7.89 2.31 -15.28
N LEU A 47 -7.26 1.98 -14.15
CA LEU A 47 -6.37 0.83 -13.99
C LEU A 47 -7.07 -0.33 -13.27
N LYS A 48 -6.73 -1.56 -13.69
CA LYS A 48 -7.05 -2.76 -12.92
C LYS A 48 -5.79 -3.32 -12.29
N VAL A 49 -5.64 -3.11 -10.99
CA VAL A 49 -4.43 -3.50 -10.25
C VAL A 49 -4.66 -4.82 -9.53
N THR A 50 -3.76 -5.79 -9.74
CA THR A 50 -3.77 -7.06 -9.01
C THR A 50 -3.39 -6.86 -7.55
N SER A 51 -3.99 -7.64 -6.64
CA SER A 51 -3.66 -7.56 -5.23
C SER A 51 -2.21 -7.95 -4.95
N LYS A 52 -1.58 -7.25 -4.00
CA LYS A 52 -0.22 -7.55 -3.51
C LYS A 52 -0.06 -9.03 -3.13
N THR A 53 -1.01 -9.59 -2.39
CA THR A 53 -0.93 -10.98 -1.91
C THR A 53 -0.87 -12.00 -3.04
N SER A 54 -1.50 -11.71 -4.19
CA SER A 54 -1.43 -12.56 -5.37
C SER A 54 -0.07 -12.48 -6.08
N THR A 55 0.65 -11.36 -5.98
CA THR A 55 1.97 -11.19 -6.60
C THR A 55 3.12 -11.64 -5.70
N MET A 56 2.96 -11.62 -4.37
CA MET A 56 4.00 -12.00 -3.41
C MET A 56 4.62 -13.39 -3.62
N LYS A 57 3.85 -14.34 -4.16
CA LYS A 57 4.34 -15.70 -4.47
C LYS A 57 5.38 -15.75 -5.59
N PHE A 58 5.50 -14.69 -6.38
CA PHE A 58 6.47 -14.57 -7.48
C PHE A 58 7.76 -13.88 -7.04
N LYS A 59 7.94 -13.61 -5.75
CA LYS A 59 9.23 -13.15 -5.23
C LYS A 59 10.30 -14.19 -5.53
N ASP A 60 11.44 -13.76 -6.05
CA ASP A 60 12.59 -14.62 -6.42
C ASP A 60 12.22 -15.75 -7.40
N THR A 61 11.17 -15.57 -8.19
CA THR A 61 10.72 -16.58 -9.17
C THR A 61 11.67 -16.66 -10.37
N VAL A 62 11.67 -17.81 -11.02
CA VAL A 62 12.31 -18.04 -12.33
C VAL A 62 11.30 -18.19 -13.46
N GLU A 63 10.01 -17.99 -13.18
CA GLU A 63 8.96 -18.00 -14.20
C GLU A 63 9.08 -16.78 -15.12
N THR A 64 8.71 -16.95 -16.39
CA THR A 64 8.72 -15.86 -17.38
C THR A 64 7.52 -14.94 -17.21
N SER A 65 7.67 -13.68 -17.63
CA SER A 65 6.64 -12.65 -17.59
C SER A 65 5.29 -13.10 -18.19
N PRO A 66 5.22 -13.77 -19.36
CA PRO A 66 3.96 -14.24 -19.93
C PRO A 66 3.25 -15.27 -19.05
N ARG A 67 4.00 -16.14 -18.37
CA ARG A 67 3.42 -17.15 -17.46
C ARG A 67 2.87 -16.51 -16.20
N ILE A 68 3.61 -15.57 -15.62
CA ILE A 68 3.18 -14.84 -14.42
C ILE A 68 1.89 -14.07 -14.72
N ALA A 69 1.88 -13.33 -15.82
CA ALA A 69 0.73 -12.54 -16.25
C ALA A 69 -0.50 -13.41 -16.54
N ALA A 70 -0.33 -14.58 -17.18
CA ALA A 70 -1.42 -15.52 -17.41
C ALA A 70 -2.00 -16.08 -16.10
N GLN A 71 -1.17 -16.35 -15.09
CA GLN A 71 -1.64 -16.79 -13.77
C GLN A 71 -2.38 -15.69 -13.01
N LEU A 72 -1.99 -14.44 -13.18
CA LEU A 72 -2.60 -13.28 -12.54
C LEU A 72 -3.81 -12.74 -13.31
N GLY A 73 -3.92 -13.07 -14.60
CA GLY A 73 -4.96 -12.55 -15.49
C GLY A 73 -4.75 -11.07 -15.83
N VAL A 74 -3.51 -10.65 -16.05
CA VAL A 74 -3.14 -9.25 -16.39
C VAL A 74 -2.45 -9.13 -17.73
N ALA A 75 -2.54 -7.96 -18.35
CA ALA A 75 -1.88 -7.65 -19.62
C ALA A 75 -0.43 -7.23 -19.41
N LYS A 76 -0.16 -6.47 -18.34
CA LYS A 76 1.15 -5.86 -18.10
C LYS A 76 1.69 -6.19 -16.71
N LEU A 77 3.01 -6.34 -16.63
CA LEU A 77 3.74 -6.52 -15.37
C LEU A 77 4.60 -5.30 -15.09
N ILE A 78 4.66 -4.92 -13.83
CA ILE A 78 5.55 -3.87 -13.33
C ILE A 78 6.60 -4.56 -12.48
N GLU A 79 7.84 -4.51 -12.95
CA GLU A 79 9.02 -4.96 -12.22
C GLU A 79 9.77 -3.74 -11.70
N GLY A 80 10.49 -3.91 -10.60
CA GLY A 80 11.25 -2.81 -10.06
C GLY A 80 12.29 -3.23 -9.03
N SER A 81 13.20 -2.31 -8.78
CA SER A 81 14.26 -2.47 -7.80
C SER A 81 14.46 -1.18 -7.05
N ILE A 82 14.81 -1.31 -5.77
CA ILE A 82 15.07 -0.18 -4.88
C ILE A 82 16.47 -0.31 -4.32
N PHE A 83 17.20 0.79 -4.41
CA PHE A 83 18.50 0.97 -3.79
C PHE A 83 18.44 2.18 -2.86
N ARG A 84 18.69 1.97 -1.57
CA ARG A 84 18.76 3.03 -0.57
C ARG A 84 20.08 2.98 0.16
N VAL A 85 20.82 4.09 0.15
CA VAL A 85 22.06 4.25 0.91
C VAL A 85 22.10 5.65 1.53
N GLY A 86 22.21 5.68 2.86
CA GLY A 86 22.06 6.91 3.63
C GLY A 86 20.73 7.58 3.30
N ASP A 87 20.81 8.85 2.87
CA ASP A 87 19.65 9.65 2.52
C ASP A 87 19.31 9.61 1.03
N ARG A 88 19.96 8.77 0.22
CA ARG A 88 19.66 8.65 -1.22
C ARG A 88 18.85 7.40 -1.52
N ILE A 89 17.83 7.56 -2.35
CA ILE A 89 17.01 6.48 -2.89
C ILE A 89 17.12 6.51 -4.42
N ARG A 90 17.25 5.33 -5.00
CA ARG A 90 17.07 5.07 -6.42
C ARG A 90 16.00 4.00 -6.59
N ILE A 91 15.02 4.27 -7.44
CA ILE A 91 14.00 3.32 -7.86
C ILE A 91 14.14 3.12 -9.35
N THR A 92 14.35 1.88 -9.79
CA THR A 92 14.25 1.53 -11.22
C THR A 92 12.95 0.78 -11.41
N VAL A 93 12.13 1.20 -12.35
CA VAL A 93 10.85 0.54 -12.67
C VAL A 93 10.81 0.20 -14.15
N GLN A 94 10.23 -0.94 -14.47
CA GLN A 94 10.07 -1.44 -15.82
C GLN A 94 8.62 -1.87 -16.04
N LEU A 95 8.07 -1.52 -17.20
CA LEU A 95 6.76 -1.96 -17.66
C LEU A 95 6.94 -2.98 -18.78
N ILE A 96 6.37 -4.17 -18.58
CA ILE A 96 6.48 -5.29 -19.51
C ILE A 96 5.10 -5.58 -20.10
N ASP A 97 5.01 -5.66 -21.42
CA ASP A 97 3.88 -6.25 -22.11
C ASP A 97 4.01 -7.77 -22.04
N ALA A 98 3.18 -8.42 -21.22
CA ALA A 98 3.28 -9.86 -21.04
C ALA A 98 2.65 -10.66 -22.19
N THR A 99 1.93 -10.00 -23.10
CA THR A 99 1.40 -10.64 -24.31
C THR A 99 2.47 -10.75 -25.40
N LEU A 100 3.39 -9.79 -25.46
CA LEU A 100 4.51 -9.75 -26.41
C LEU A 100 5.84 -10.22 -25.80
N ASP A 101 5.92 -10.32 -24.48
CA ASP A 101 7.17 -10.55 -23.74
C ASP A 101 8.22 -9.46 -24.01
N GLU A 102 7.77 -8.20 -24.05
CA GLU A 102 8.58 -7.05 -24.42
C GLU A 102 8.60 -5.98 -23.31
N HIS A 103 9.77 -5.38 -23.08
CA HIS A 103 9.89 -4.19 -22.25
C HIS A 103 9.37 -2.98 -23.03
N ILE A 104 8.28 -2.38 -22.55
CA ILE A 104 7.67 -1.19 -23.16
C ILE A 104 8.38 0.08 -22.68
N TRP A 105 8.74 0.10 -21.40
CA TRP A 105 9.34 1.26 -20.75
C TRP A 105 10.21 0.85 -19.57
N SER A 106 11.27 1.62 -19.33
CA SER A 106 12.16 1.49 -18.19
C SER A 106 12.67 2.87 -17.80
N GLU A 107 12.56 3.21 -16.52
CA GLU A 107 13.00 4.50 -16.02
C GLU A 107 13.61 4.35 -14.63
N THR A 108 14.54 5.26 -14.31
CA THR A 108 15.20 5.33 -13.02
C THR A 108 14.94 6.69 -12.40
N PHE A 109 14.40 6.66 -11.19
CA PHE A 109 14.09 7.83 -10.40
C PHE A 109 15.06 7.89 -9.22
N GLU A 110 15.63 9.06 -8.97
CA GLU A 110 16.56 9.29 -7.87
C GLU A 110 16.15 10.50 -7.07
N ASN A 111 16.10 10.36 -5.76
CA ASN A 111 15.83 11.46 -4.87
C ASN A 111 16.41 11.24 -3.47
N GLU A 112 16.24 12.23 -2.60
CA GLU A 112 16.53 12.10 -1.18
C GLU A 112 15.38 11.38 -0.44
N VAL A 113 15.69 10.74 0.69
CA VAL A 113 14.69 10.06 1.55
C VAL A 113 13.63 11.03 2.06
N SER A 114 13.98 12.31 2.23
CA SER A 114 13.02 13.37 2.54
C SER A 114 11.89 13.49 1.52
N ASP A 115 12.18 13.18 0.26
CA ASP A 115 11.29 13.35 -0.89
C ASP A 115 10.71 12.01 -1.37
N VAL A 116 10.81 10.96 -0.55
CA VAL A 116 10.33 9.61 -0.88
C VAL A 116 8.86 9.57 -1.31
N MET A 117 8.02 10.41 -0.72
CA MET A 117 6.59 10.47 -1.07
C MET A 117 6.37 11.10 -2.45
N LEU A 118 7.11 12.18 -2.77
CA LEU A 118 7.11 12.77 -4.11
C LEU A 118 7.57 11.74 -5.14
N LEU A 119 8.65 11.01 -4.83
CA LEU A 119 9.21 9.98 -5.68
C LEU A 119 8.19 8.86 -5.97
N GLN A 120 7.37 8.47 -4.99
CA GLN A 120 6.30 7.48 -5.20
C GLN A 120 5.22 8.00 -6.14
N SER A 121 4.79 9.26 -5.96
CA SER A 121 3.78 9.89 -6.80
C SER A 121 4.26 10.02 -8.25
N GLU A 122 5.52 10.40 -8.45
CA GLU A 122 6.16 10.48 -9.77
C GLU A 122 6.20 9.11 -10.45
N VAL A 123 6.62 8.05 -9.73
CA VAL A 123 6.65 6.69 -10.28
C VAL A 123 5.24 6.21 -10.66
N ALA A 124 4.24 6.41 -9.79
CA ALA A 124 2.86 6.00 -10.06
C ALA A 124 2.29 6.74 -11.28
N GLN A 125 2.55 8.03 -11.39
CA GLN A 125 2.11 8.84 -12.53
C GLN A 125 2.80 8.40 -13.83
N ALA A 126 4.12 8.20 -13.81
CA ALA A 126 4.86 7.73 -14.98
C ALA A 126 4.33 6.38 -15.48
N ILE A 127 4.06 5.42 -14.58
CA ILE A 127 3.45 4.14 -14.96
C ILE A 127 2.07 4.34 -15.59
N ALA A 128 1.22 5.19 -15.02
CA ALA A 128 -0.11 5.45 -15.56
C ALA A 128 -0.05 6.04 -16.98
N GLU A 129 0.89 6.95 -17.23
CA GLU A 129 1.15 7.51 -18.56
C GLU A 129 1.60 6.43 -19.55
N GLN A 130 2.50 5.52 -19.15
CA GLN A 130 2.98 4.43 -20.01
C GLN A 130 1.95 3.32 -20.24
N VAL A 131 0.99 3.15 -19.34
CA VAL A 131 -0.16 2.25 -19.54
C VAL A 131 -1.24 2.91 -20.43
N GLU A 132 -1.05 4.18 -20.83
CA GLU A 132 -1.93 4.97 -21.68
C GLU A 132 -3.33 5.19 -21.08
N VAL A 133 -3.41 5.32 -19.75
CA VAL A 133 -4.66 5.61 -19.06
C VAL A 133 -4.77 7.09 -18.70
N THR A 134 -6.00 7.61 -18.72
CA THR A 134 -6.25 8.99 -18.27
C THR A 134 -6.29 9.04 -16.75
N VAL A 135 -5.45 9.89 -16.17
CA VAL A 135 -5.51 10.26 -14.75
C VAL A 135 -6.27 11.57 -14.63
N SER A 136 -7.38 11.57 -13.89
CA SER A 136 -8.17 12.78 -13.66
C SER A 136 -7.42 13.75 -12.72
N PRO A 137 -7.74 15.06 -12.75
CA PRO A 137 -7.14 16.03 -11.83
C PRO A 137 -7.35 15.68 -10.34
N MET A 138 -8.47 15.03 -10.01
CA MET A 138 -8.77 14.58 -8.66
C MET A 138 -7.87 13.43 -8.23
N GLU A 139 -7.69 12.41 -9.09
CA GLU A 139 -6.77 11.29 -8.84
C GLU A 139 -5.33 11.80 -8.75
N GLN A 140 -4.94 12.75 -9.59
CA GLN A 140 -3.61 13.37 -9.54
C GLN A 140 -3.39 14.14 -8.22
N ALA A 141 -4.39 14.87 -7.73
CA ALA A 141 -4.31 15.53 -6.43
C ALA A 141 -4.21 14.52 -5.27
N GLN A 142 -4.91 13.38 -5.35
CA GLN A 142 -4.80 12.30 -4.36
C GLN A 142 -3.46 11.59 -4.38
N LEU A 143 -2.84 11.41 -5.55
CA LEU A 143 -1.48 10.86 -5.64
C LEU A 143 -0.46 11.78 -4.97
N LYS A 144 -0.70 13.10 -4.96
CA LYS A 144 0.18 14.11 -4.35
C LYS A 144 -0.14 14.41 -2.89
N SER A 145 -1.20 13.85 -2.30
CA SER A 145 -1.64 14.23 -0.95
C SER A 145 -0.66 13.83 0.16
N ALA A 146 0.33 12.97 -0.15
CA ALA A 146 1.42 12.64 0.76
C ALA A 146 2.56 13.68 0.77
N GLU A 147 2.57 14.66 -0.15
CA GLU A 147 3.56 15.74 -0.16
C GLU A 147 3.46 16.58 1.12
N GLY A 148 4.59 16.72 1.85
CA GLY A 148 4.69 17.58 3.04
C GLY A 148 4.56 16.88 4.40
N VAL A 149 4.41 15.55 4.44
CA VAL A 149 4.47 14.80 5.71
C VAL A 149 5.92 14.78 6.23
N ASN A 150 6.09 14.82 7.55
CA ASN A 150 7.40 14.67 8.18
C ASN A 150 8.05 13.33 7.75
N PRO A 151 9.25 13.32 7.14
CA PRO A 151 9.89 12.08 6.65
C PRO A 151 10.10 11.02 7.74
N ALA A 152 10.36 11.44 8.98
CA ALA A 152 10.51 10.51 10.10
C ALA A 152 9.16 9.89 10.51
N ALA A 153 8.06 10.65 10.41
CA ALA A 153 6.71 10.12 10.63
C ALA A 153 6.34 9.12 9.53
N TYR A 154 6.72 9.43 8.29
CA TYR A 154 6.51 8.54 7.14
C TYR A 154 7.30 7.24 7.28
N GLU A 155 8.58 7.30 7.66
CA GLU A 155 9.39 6.10 7.88
C GLU A 155 8.83 5.24 9.02
N ALA A 156 8.40 5.85 10.12
CA ALA A 156 7.73 5.15 11.22
C ALA A 156 6.44 4.48 10.74
N PHE A 157 5.63 5.17 9.93
CA PHE A 157 4.43 4.58 9.33
C PHE A 157 4.75 3.36 8.46
N LEU A 158 5.78 3.41 7.60
CA LEU A 158 6.18 2.26 6.77
C LEU A 158 6.62 1.05 7.62
N LYS A 159 7.36 1.29 8.70
CA LYS A 159 7.72 0.21 9.66
C LYS A 159 6.49 -0.37 10.31
N GLY A 160 5.52 0.48 10.69
CA GLY A 160 4.22 0.07 11.21
C GLY A 160 3.50 -0.88 10.26
N GLN A 161 3.38 -0.49 8.98
CA GLN A 161 2.74 -1.30 7.93
C GLN A 161 3.44 -2.65 7.75
N PHE A 162 4.77 -2.65 7.67
CA PHE A 162 5.54 -3.87 7.53
C PHE A 162 5.27 -4.90 8.64
N HIS A 163 5.15 -4.43 9.88
CA HIS A 163 4.85 -5.30 11.03
C HIS A 163 3.37 -5.71 11.09
N VAL A 164 2.42 -4.83 10.74
CA VAL A 164 0.99 -5.21 10.69
C VAL A 164 0.75 -6.38 9.75
N GLU A 165 1.38 -6.40 8.57
CA GLU A 165 1.18 -7.45 7.57
C GLU A 165 1.70 -8.82 8.04
N ARG A 166 2.68 -8.87 8.95
CA ARG A 166 3.23 -10.11 9.52
C ARG A 166 2.41 -10.63 10.69
N PHE A 167 1.84 -9.72 11.47
CA PHE A 167 0.85 -9.98 12.51
C PHE A 167 1.23 -11.05 13.57
N THR A 168 2.52 -11.26 13.87
CA THR A 168 2.95 -12.08 15.01
C THR A 168 2.80 -11.30 16.33
N PRO A 169 2.83 -11.93 17.52
CA PRO A 169 2.75 -11.21 18.79
C PRO A 169 3.81 -10.11 18.96
N GLN A 170 5.03 -10.34 18.44
CA GLN A 170 6.11 -9.35 18.45
C GLN A 170 5.83 -8.23 17.44
N ASP A 171 5.42 -8.59 16.22
CA ASP A 171 5.12 -7.62 15.16
C ASP A 171 3.94 -6.71 15.54
N ILE A 172 2.90 -7.23 16.21
CA ILE A 172 1.78 -6.44 16.71
C ILE A 172 2.26 -5.32 17.65
N LYS A 173 3.21 -5.63 18.54
CA LYS A 173 3.78 -4.64 19.46
C LYS A 173 4.58 -3.57 18.71
N LEU A 174 5.46 -4.00 17.80
CA LEU A 174 6.28 -3.09 17.00
C LEU A 174 5.42 -2.20 16.09
N ALA A 175 4.40 -2.76 15.44
CA ALA A 175 3.46 -2.02 14.62
C ALA A 175 2.78 -0.89 15.42
N GLN A 176 2.32 -1.20 16.64
CA GLN A 176 1.70 -0.21 17.51
C GLN A 176 2.69 0.89 17.91
N GLU A 177 3.92 0.53 18.30
CA GLU A 177 4.97 1.49 18.67
C GLU A 177 5.31 2.43 17.51
N TYR A 178 5.50 1.89 16.31
CA TYR A 178 5.85 2.69 15.14
C TYR A 178 4.72 3.59 14.66
N TYR A 179 3.46 3.13 14.66
CA TYR A 179 2.36 4.03 14.35
C TYR A 179 2.19 5.12 15.41
N GLN A 180 2.34 4.78 16.69
CA GLN A 180 2.27 5.79 17.75
C GLN A 180 3.37 6.85 17.57
N GLN A 181 4.59 6.43 17.23
CA GLN A 181 5.69 7.33 16.89
C GLN A 181 5.36 8.22 15.68
N ALA A 182 4.76 7.66 14.62
CA ALA A 182 4.34 8.43 13.44
C ALA A 182 3.31 9.51 13.82
N VAL A 183 2.35 9.19 14.67
CA VAL A 183 1.34 10.14 15.18
C VAL A 183 1.97 11.23 16.05
N GLU A 184 2.95 10.89 16.88
CA GLU A 184 3.68 11.87 17.71
C GLU A 184 4.52 12.84 16.88
N LEU A 185 5.10 12.36 15.78
CA LEU A 185 5.91 13.16 14.86
C LEU A 185 5.07 14.02 13.90
N ALA A 186 3.86 13.56 13.55
CA ALA A 186 2.92 14.26 12.67
C ALA A 186 1.45 14.04 13.12
N PRO A 187 0.91 14.88 14.03
CA PRO A 187 -0.43 14.73 14.60
C PRO A 187 -1.61 14.95 13.62
N ASP A 188 -1.33 15.42 12.42
CA ASP A 188 -2.25 15.60 11.30
C ASP A 188 -2.08 14.49 10.23
N TYR A 189 -1.19 13.53 10.44
CA TYR A 189 -0.95 12.46 9.48
C TYR A 189 -2.00 11.35 9.57
N ALA A 190 -3.05 11.49 8.76
CA ALA A 190 -4.23 10.62 8.75
C ALA A 190 -3.89 9.12 8.61
N LEU A 191 -2.93 8.77 7.75
CA LEU A 191 -2.53 7.38 7.50
C LEU A 191 -1.96 6.68 8.76
N ALA A 192 -1.27 7.41 9.64
CA ALA A 192 -0.75 6.83 10.88
C ALA A 192 -1.90 6.44 11.84
N TYR A 193 -2.95 7.26 11.91
CA TYR A 193 -4.16 6.93 12.66
C TYR A 193 -4.93 5.77 12.01
N ALA A 194 -5.03 5.73 10.67
CA ALA A 194 -5.62 4.62 9.95
C ALA A 194 -4.86 3.30 10.21
N GLY A 195 -3.52 3.35 10.30
CA GLY A 195 -2.69 2.21 10.69
C GLY A 195 -2.99 1.69 12.10
N LEU A 196 -3.11 2.59 13.09
CA LEU A 196 -3.56 2.24 14.45
C LEU A 196 -4.96 1.63 14.46
N ALA A 197 -5.88 2.21 13.68
CA ALA A 197 -7.24 1.74 13.54
C ALA A 197 -7.31 0.32 12.95
N LYS A 198 -6.61 0.07 11.84
CA LYS A 198 -6.46 -1.25 11.20
C LYS A 198 -5.87 -2.27 12.16
N LEU A 199 -4.79 -1.93 12.87
CA LEU A 199 -4.18 -2.82 13.86
C LEU A 199 -5.17 -3.19 14.97
N CYS A 200 -5.92 -2.20 15.49
CA CYS A 200 -6.91 -2.44 16.55
C CYS A 200 -8.06 -3.31 16.04
N ALA A 201 -8.52 -3.11 14.81
CA ALA A 201 -9.53 -3.93 14.14
C ALA A 201 -9.08 -5.40 14.02
N PHE A 202 -7.85 -5.64 13.57
CA PHE A 202 -7.30 -6.99 13.47
C PHE A 202 -7.13 -7.65 14.84
N GLN A 203 -6.63 -6.92 15.85
CA GLN A 203 -6.51 -7.44 17.21
C GLN A 203 -7.87 -7.81 17.82
N ALA A 204 -8.92 -7.00 17.56
CA ALA A 204 -10.28 -7.30 17.98
C ALA A 204 -10.84 -8.55 17.29
N GLN A 205 -10.68 -8.65 15.97
CA GLN A 205 -11.13 -9.81 15.18
C GLN A 205 -10.41 -11.11 15.58
N ALA A 206 -9.11 -11.03 15.88
CA ALA A 206 -8.31 -12.16 16.35
C ALA A 206 -8.57 -12.52 17.82
N GLY A 207 -9.44 -11.80 18.52
CA GLY A 207 -9.75 -12.04 19.93
C GLY A 207 -8.62 -11.69 20.90
N LEU A 208 -7.62 -10.92 20.45
CA LEU A 208 -6.45 -10.50 21.25
C LEU A 208 -6.79 -9.37 22.24
N ILE A 209 -7.89 -8.66 22.00
CA ILE A 209 -8.42 -7.63 22.89
C ILE A 209 -9.84 -8.00 23.28
N GLN A 210 -10.15 -7.94 24.58
CA GLN A 210 -11.51 -8.15 25.07
C GLN A 210 -12.47 -7.14 24.43
N PRO A 211 -13.67 -7.54 23.94
CA PRO A 211 -14.57 -6.66 23.21
C PRO A 211 -14.90 -5.35 23.92
N LYS A 212 -15.10 -5.38 25.25
CA LYS A 212 -15.36 -4.17 26.05
C LYS A 212 -14.20 -3.17 25.99
N LYS A 213 -12.96 -3.64 26.08
CA LYS A 213 -11.76 -2.79 25.96
C LYS A 213 -11.54 -2.31 24.53
N ALA A 214 -11.84 -3.15 23.54
CA ALA A 214 -11.71 -2.78 22.12
C ALA A 214 -12.67 -1.65 21.74
N ARG A 215 -13.91 -1.64 22.28
CA ARG A 215 -14.87 -0.53 22.08
C ARG A 215 -14.29 0.83 22.47
N GLU A 216 -13.65 0.90 23.64
CA GLU A 216 -13.10 2.15 24.15
C GLU A 216 -11.77 2.51 23.47
N ARG A 217 -10.91 1.52 23.22
CA ARG A 217 -9.53 1.75 22.75
C ARG A 217 -9.42 1.96 21.24
N CYS A 218 -10.24 1.29 20.43
CA CYS A 218 -10.13 1.35 18.97
C CYS A 218 -10.80 2.59 18.38
N LEU A 219 -11.83 3.14 19.04
CA LEU A 219 -12.62 4.24 18.48
C LEU A 219 -11.82 5.54 18.29
N PRO A 220 -10.97 6.00 19.23
CA PRO A 220 -10.23 7.25 19.07
C PRO A 220 -9.36 7.35 17.81
N PRO A 221 -8.49 6.36 17.47
CA PRO A 221 -7.72 6.44 16.24
C PRO A 221 -8.59 6.32 14.98
N ILE A 222 -9.71 5.58 15.02
CA ILE A 222 -10.65 5.50 13.89
C ILE A 222 -11.26 6.88 13.61
N VAL A 223 -11.84 7.50 14.63
CA VAL A 223 -12.48 8.83 14.49
C VAL A 223 -11.47 9.86 14.03
N ARG A 224 -10.26 9.87 14.63
CA ARG A 224 -9.22 10.83 14.24
C ARG A 224 -8.76 10.64 12.80
N ALA A 225 -8.65 9.40 12.31
CA ALA A 225 -8.32 9.14 10.91
C ALA A 225 -9.40 9.68 9.97
N LEU A 226 -10.68 9.40 10.26
CA LEU A 226 -11.82 9.87 9.46
C LEU A 226 -12.02 11.39 9.53
N ASP A 227 -11.73 12.03 10.67
CA ASP A 227 -11.77 13.49 10.81
C ASP A 227 -10.70 14.19 9.94
N LEU A 228 -9.55 13.53 9.74
CA LEU A 228 -8.46 14.06 8.93
C LEU A 228 -8.66 13.75 7.43
N ASP A 229 -9.10 12.53 7.12
CA ASP A 229 -9.40 12.07 5.77
C ASP A 229 -10.40 10.90 5.81
N ASP A 230 -11.67 11.18 5.49
CA ASP A 230 -12.76 10.20 5.48
C ASP A 230 -12.73 9.28 4.26
N SER A 231 -11.86 9.54 3.28
CA SER A 231 -11.69 8.71 2.08
C SER A 231 -10.75 7.52 2.31
N LEU A 232 -10.11 7.42 3.48
CA LEU A 232 -9.12 6.39 3.77
C LEU A 232 -9.77 4.99 3.94
N PRO A 233 -9.46 4.02 3.06
CA PRO A 233 -10.09 2.69 3.11
C PRO A 233 -9.82 1.94 4.42
N ASP A 234 -8.60 2.04 4.96
CA ASP A 234 -8.25 1.37 6.21
C ASP A 234 -9.00 1.95 7.42
N ALA A 235 -9.29 3.25 7.42
CA ALA A 235 -10.07 3.90 8.46
C ALA A 235 -11.56 3.50 8.37
N GLN A 236 -12.12 3.50 7.15
CA GLN A 236 -13.49 3.05 6.88
C GLN A 236 -13.68 1.58 7.24
N LEU A 237 -12.74 0.71 6.84
CA LEU A 237 -12.73 -0.71 7.21
C LEU A 237 -12.71 -0.89 8.73
N ALA A 238 -11.83 -0.17 9.43
CA ALA A 238 -11.74 -0.26 10.88
C ALA A 238 -13.03 0.22 11.57
N TYR A 239 -13.67 1.27 11.06
CA TYR A 239 -14.97 1.75 11.53
C TYR A 239 -16.08 0.71 11.31
N ALA A 240 -16.17 0.15 10.11
CA ALA A 240 -17.15 -0.86 9.75
C ALA A 240 -16.99 -2.13 10.63
N VAL A 241 -15.74 -2.56 10.86
CA VAL A 241 -15.41 -3.67 11.77
C VAL A 241 -15.80 -3.34 13.20
N HIS A 242 -15.54 -2.12 13.68
CA HIS A 242 -15.94 -1.66 15.01
C HIS A 242 -17.47 -1.72 15.18
N MET A 243 -18.20 -1.19 14.21
CA MET A 243 -19.66 -1.20 14.21
C MET A 243 -20.24 -2.61 14.16
N THR A 244 -19.67 -3.49 13.32
CA THR A 244 -20.13 -4.87 13.15
C THR A 244 -19.90 -5.71 14.39
N TRP A 245 -18.64 -5.80 14.82
CA TRP A 245 -18.19 -6.85 15.75
C TRP A 245 -18.17 -6.39 17.21
N LEU A 246 -18.05 -5.08 17.42
CA LEU A 246 -18.00 -4.52 18.77
C LEU A 246 -19.35 -3.92 19.15
N LEU A 247 -20.01 -3.18 18.28
CA LEU A 247 -21.28 -2.50 18.61
C LEU A 247 -22.54 -3.21 18.10
N TYR A 248 -22.41 -4.20 17.20
CA TYR A 248 -23.53 -4.88 16.55
C TYR A 248 -24.48 -3.92 15.80
N ASN A 249 -23.96 -2.79 15.31
CA ASN A 249 -24.69 -1.80 14.53
C ASN A 249 -24.52 -2.08 13.02
N TRP A 250 -25.32 -3.00 12.51
CA TRP A 250 -25.25 -3.48 11.12
C TRP A 250 -25.55 -2.40 10.08
N SER A 251 -26.48 -1.48 10.37
CA SER A 251 -26.84 -0.41 9.43
C SER A 251 -25.67 0.55 9.19
N GLU A 252 -24.99 0.94 10.27
CA GLU A 252 -23.86 1.86 10.19
C GLU A 252 -22.61 1.18 9.62
N ALA A 253 -22.39 -0.10 9.98
CA ALA A 253 -21.34 -0.90 9.38
C ALA A 253 -21.49 -1.02 7.86
N ASN A 254 -22.70 -1.32 7.36
CA ASN A 254 -22.96 -1.43 5.93
C ASN A 254 -22.69 -0.11 5.19
N ALA A 255 -23.05 1.03 5.78
CA ALA A 255 -22.77 2.34 5.19
C ALA A 255 -21.27 2.60 5.05
N ALA A 256 -20.46 2.17 6.03
CA ALA A 256 -19.00 2.34 6.01
C ALA A 256 -18.26 1.33 5.10
N PHE A 257 -18.93 0.25 4.68
CA PHE A 257 -18.38 -0.70 3.71
C PHE A 257 -18.63 -0.30 2.24
N GLN A 258 -19.54 0.66 1.99
CA GLN A 258 -19.84 1.17 0.64
C GLN A 258 -18.89 2.31 0.27
#